data_AF-A0AAD4D884-F1
#
_entry.id   AF-A0AAD4D884-F1
#
_cell.length_a   1.000
_cell.length_b   1.000
_cell.length_c   1.000
_cell.angle_alpha   90.00
_cell.angle_beta   90.00
_cell.angle_gamma   90.00
#
_symmetry.space_group_name_H-M   'P 1'
#
loop_
_entity.id
_entity.type
_entity.pdbx_description
1 polymer ?
#
loop_
_entity_poly.entity_id
_entity_poly.type
_entity_poly.pdbx_seq_one_letter_code
_entity_poly.pdbx_strand_id
1 'polypeptide(L)'
;IQELLCGLPNLKEFFVLGAVQLHRRPDPSLKASDLVASQWVCTNLKVFGCTIKGVPRPDTKQQHGGGGNHSSKTKAYQESIHLQRQVCTQFGRLTKLRELILRAPYPIYDTRDSRRYNEHHSHDCLAMSLEGGLDLLHGLRGLRKVGLEDMDVEIGNPAEQEWVKAKWPHATIQYPGNAKAGPRIPMYENYDSDNDSNASRTVVTYGNRYSGFVEYDYDWQEYLYIDEDGFMGSYEPDYGDDF
;
A
#
# COMPACT_ATOMS: atom_id res chain seq x y z
N ILE A 1 12.26 11.96 -3.81
CA ILE A 1 12.30 10.47 -3.77
C ILE A 1 13.27 9.93 -4.82
N GLN A 2 13.06 10.16 -6.13
CA GLN A 2 13.92 9.62 -7.19
C GLN A 2 15.41 9.95 -7.02
N GLU A 3 15.73 11.20 -6.70
CA GLU A 3 17.12 11.64 -6.46
C GLU A 3 17.83 10.80 -5.39
N LEU A 4 17.12 10.39 -4.34
CA LEU A 4 17.69 9.55 -3.27
C LEU A 4 18.00 8.13 -3.78
N LEU A 5 17.05 7.53 -4.50
CA LEU A 5 17.20 6.16 -5.04
C LEU A 5 18.24 6.08 -6.16
N CYS A 6 18.43 7.18 -6.90
CA CYS A 6 19.40 7.30 -7.98
C CYS A 6 20.77 7.83 -7.54
N GLY A 7 20.86 8.54 -6.40
CA GLY A 7 22.10 9.17 -5.91
C GLY A 7 22.82 8.39 -4.83
N LEU A 8 22.16 7.47 -4.12
CA LEU A 8 22.70 6.82 -2.92
C LEU A 8 22.93 5.31 -3.11
N PRO A 9 24.08 4.87 -3.66
CA PRO A 9 24.34 3.44 -3.95
C PRO A 9 24.43 2.57 -2.68
N ASN A 10 24.72 3.18 -1.54
CA ASN A 10 24.84 2.51 -0.24
C ASN A 10 23.56 2.61 0.61
N LEU A 11 22.47 3.13 0.04
CA LEU A 11 21.18 3.20 0.73
C LEU A 11 20.71 1.78 1.08
N LYS A 12 20.52 1.53 2.38
CA LYS A 12 20.08 0.24 2.91
C LYS A 12 18.58 0.23 3.18
N GLU A 13 18.01 1.36 3.55
CA GLU A 13 16.63 1.47 3.98
C GLU A 13 16.07 2.76 3.39
N PHE A 14 14.92 2.63 2.74
CA PHE A 14 14.14 3.74 2.23
C PHE A 14 12.71 3.51 2.67
N PHE A 15 12.20 4.37 3.53
CA PHE A 15 10.88 4.21 4.11
C PHE A 15 10.20 5.56 4.17
N VAL A 16 9.23 5.74 3.30
CA VAL A 16 8.38 6.92 3.19
C VAL A 16 6.95 6.40 3.16
N LEU A 17 6.49 5.97 4.33
CA LEU A 17 5.12 5.58 4.58
C LEU A 17 4.68 6.31 5.84
N GLY A 18 3.55 7.01 5.79
CA GLY A 18 3.06 7.75 6.93
C GLY A 18 3.67 9.15 7.04
N ALA A 19 2.92 10.11 6.52
CA ALA A 19 2.33 11.13 7.38
C ALA A 19 1.03 11.49 6.68
N VAL A 20 -0.06 10.83 7.04
CA VAL A 20 -1.40 11.34 6.74
C VAL A 20 -1.52 12.61 7.58
N GLN A 21 -0.88 13.69 7.13
CA GLN A 21 -1.16 15.01 7.65
C GLN A 21 -2.53 15.34 7.09
N LEU A 22 -3.53 15.31 7.97
CA LEU A 22 -4.94 15.35 7.65
C LEU A 22 -5.31 16.49 6.68
N HIS A 23 -4.51 17.56 6.55
CA HIS A 23 -5.01 18.77 5.88
C HIS A 23 -4.18 19.51 4.85
N ARG A 24 -2.94 19.16 4.44
CA ARG A 24 -2.27 20.04 3.40
C ARG A 24 -0.99 19.60 2.69
N ARG A 25 -0.50 18.36 2.84
CA ARG A 25 0.77 17.97 2.19
C ARG A 25 0.58 16.98 1.04
N PRO A 26 1.41 17.07 -0.01
CA PRO A 26 1.39 16.08 -1.08
C PRO A 26 1.62 14.69 -0.49
N ASP A 27 0.73 13.76 -0.82
CA ASP A 27 0.84 12.35 -0.45
C ASP A 27 2.21 11.85 -0.94
N PRO A 28 3.12 11.44 -0.03
CA PRO A 28 4.47 11.07 -0.37
C PRO A 28 4.46 9.71 -1.08
N SER A 29 4.14 9.77 -2.37
CA SER A 29 3.96 8.66 -3.26
C SER A 29 4.89 8.80 -4.46
N LEU A 30 5.28 7.68 -5.02
CA LEU A 30 6.12 7.59 -6.20
C LEU A 30 5.25 7.22 -7.39
N LYS A 31 5.28 8.02 -8.45
CA LYS A 31 4.62 7.64 -9.70
C LYS A 31 5.39 6.50 -10.37
N ALA A 32 4.66 5.52 -10.88
CA ALA A 32 5.25 4.40 -11.61
C ALA A 32 6.05 4.86 -12.83
N SER A 33 5.57 5.89 -13.54
CA SER A 33 6.29 6.51 -14.67
C SER A 33 7.68 6.99 -14.27
N ASP A 34 7.80 7.65 -13.12
CA ASP A 34 9.06 8.23 -12.65
C ASP A 34 10.03 7.14 -12.22
N LEU A 35 9.49 6.06 -11.65
CA LEU A 35 10.23 4.85 -11.25
C LEU A 35 10.85 4.17 -12.46
N VAL A 36 10.11 4.01 -13.55
CA VAL A 36 10.62 3.34 -14.76
C VAL A 36 11.53 4.23 -15.60
N ALA A 37 11.33 5.56 -15.53
CA ALA A 37 12.18 6.53 -16.24
C ALA A 37 13.59 6.65 -15.66
N SER A 38 13.80 6.19 -14.41
CA SER A 38 15.07 6.37 -13.68
C SER A 38 15.74 5.03 -13.39
N GLN A 39 17.07 5.00 -13.42
CA GLN A 39 17.84 3.82 -13.01
C GLN A 39 18.28 3.95 -11.56
N TRP A 40 17.75 3.09 -10.69
CA TRP A 40 18.16 3.06 -9.30
C TRP A 40 19.57 2.47 -9.16
N VAL A 41 20.40 3.15 -8.38
CA VAL A 41 21.79 2.72 -8.09
C VAL A 41 21.90 2.01 -6.74
N CYS A 42 20.87 2.12 -5.89
CA CYS A 42 20.81 1.55 -4.55
C CYS A 42 20.58 0.03 -4.53
N THR A 43 21.47 -0.76 -5.14
CA THR A 43 21.36 -2.23 -5.22
C THR A 43 21.50 -2.93 -3.85
N ASN A 44 21.97 -2.21 -2.83
CA ASN A 44 22.12 -2.69 -1.46
C ASN A 44 20.87 -2.50 -0.58
N LEU A 45 19.78 -2.01 -1.16
CA LEU A 45 18.54 -1.75 -0.44
C LEU A 45 17.96 -3.05 0.16
N LYS A 46 17.62 -2.98 1.44
CA LYS A 46 17.06 -4.07 2.26
C LYS A 46 15.61 -3.80 2.64
N VAL A 47 15.25 -2.53 2.85
CA VAL A 47 13.88 -2.13 3.19
C VAL A 47 13.45 -1.06 2.19
N PHE A 48 12.34 -1.31 1.50
CA PHE A 48 11.65 -0.33 0.67
C PHE A 48 10.21 -0.20 1.15
N GLY A 49 9.84 0.99 1.61
CA GLY A 49 8.49 1.37 1.95
C GLY A 49 8.10 2.65 1.22
N CYS A 50 7.21 2.59 0.25
CA CYS A 50 6.68 3.77 -0.44
C CYS A 50 5.44 3.41 -1.25
N THR A 51 4.43 4.29 -1.23
CA THR A 51 3.25 4.14 -2.07
C THR A 51 3.60 4.34 -3.53
N ILE A 52 3.34 3.33 -4.37
CA ILE A 52 3.45 3.46 -5.83
C ILE A 52 2.07 3.80 -6.41
N LYS A 53 1.98 4.91 -7.15
CA LYS A 53 0.75 5.38 -7.80
C LYS A 53 0.90 5.48 -9.31
N GLY A 54 -0.22 5.69 -10.00
CA GLY A 54 -0.25 5.96 -11.43
C GLY A 54 0.03 4.70 -12.25
N VAL A 55 -0.33 3.54 -11.72
CA VAL A 55 -0.43 2.29 -12.46
C VAL A 55 -1.91 2.11 -12.80
N PRO A 56 -2.34 2.40 -14.04
CA PRO A 56 -3.76 2.28 -14.40
C PRO A 56 -4.24 0.84 -14.22
N ARG A 57 -5.42 0.60 -13.63
CA ARG A 57 -6.00 -0.75 -13.49
C ARG A 57 -7.35 -0.86 -14.21
N PRO A 58 -7.34 -0.98 -15.56
CA PRO A 58 -8.59 -1.03 -16.32
C PRO A 58 -9.36 -2.35 -16.16
N ASP A 59 -8.75 -3.34 -15.51
CA ASP A 59 -9.34 -4.61 -15.06
C ASP A 59 -10.28 -4.44 -13.85
N THR A 60 -10.02 -3.47 -12.97
CA THR A 60 -10.89 -3.20 -11.82
C THR A 60 -12.21 -2.60 -12.30
N LYS A 61 -13.31 -3.31 -12.04
CA LYS A 61 -14.68 -2.99 -12.50
C LYS A 61 -15.26 -1.67 -11.99
N GLN A 62 -14.49 -0.86 -11.27
CA GLN A 62 -14.93 0.39 -10.65
C GLN A 62 -15.04 1.57 -11.60
N GLN A 63 -14.86 1.40 -12.92
CA GLN A 63 -15.29 2.44 -13.88
C GLN A 63 -16.82 2.51 -13.91
N HIS A 64 -17.38 3.19 -12.90
CA HIS A 64 -18.78 3.48 -12.75
C HIS A 64 -19.28 4.24 -14.01
N GLY A 65 -20.15 3.58 -14.78
CA GLY A 65 -21.17 4.25 -15.57
C GLY A 65 -20.88 4.57 -17.04
N GLY A 66 -19.72 4.21 -17.60
CA GLY A 66 -19.40 4.52 -19.00
C GLY A 66 -19.41 3.30 -19.93
N GLY A 67 -20.44 3.16 -20.77
CA GLY A 67 -20.50 2.20 -21.88
C GLY A 67 -19.48 2.52 -22.99
N GLY A 68 -18.18 2.53 -22.65
CA GLY A 68 -17.09 2.85 -23.56
C GLY A 68 -16.71 1.68 -24.47
N ASN A 69 -16.37 2.01 -25.71
CA ASN A 69 -15.88 1.10 -26.75
C ASN A 69 -14.86 0.08 -26.23
N HIS A 70 -15.14 -1.21 -26.43
CA HIS A 70 -14.31 -2.33 -26.00
C HIS A 70 -12.87 -2.30 -26.55
N SER A 71 -12.67 -1.76 -27.76
CA SER A 71 -11.35 -1.72 -28.41
C SER A 71 -10.33 -0.84 -27.68
N SER A 72 -10.76 0.29 -27.10
CA SER A 72 -9.88 1.20 -26.36
C SER A 72 -9.42 0.61 -25.03
N LYS A 73 -10.23 -0.29 -24.43
CA LYS A 73 -9.91 -0.96 -23.17
C LYS A 73 -8.73 -1.91 -23.30
N THR A 74 -8.64 -2.63 -24.42
CA THR A 74 -7.55 -3.59 -24.66
C THR A 74 -6.19 -2.90 -24.73
N LYS A 75 -6.07 -1.76 -25.43
CA LYS A 75 -4.81 -1.04 -25.54
C LYS A 75 -4.35 -0.48 -24.19
N ALA A 76 -5.25 0.20 -23.46
CA ALA A 76 -4.94 0.73 -22.13
C ALA A 76 -4.55 -0.37 -21.12
N TYR A 77 -5.19 -1.54 -21.23
CA TYR A 77 -4.83 -2.72 -20.43
C TYR A 77 -3.42 -3.21 -20.73
N GLN A 78 -3.05 -3.36 -22.00
CA GLN A 78 -1.69 -3.77 -22.40
C GLN A 78 -0.63 -2.77 -21.93
N GLU A 79 -0.90 -1.47 -22.04
CA GLU A 79 -0.01 -0.41 -21.56
C GLU A 79 0.17 -0.48 -20.04
N SER A 80 -0.92 -0.74 -19.29
CA SER A 80 -0.85 -0.97 -17.85
C SER A 80 0.04 -2.17 -17.51
N ILE A 81 -0.22 -3.34 -18.11
CA ILE A 81 0.58 -4.55 -17.86
C ILE A 81 2.05 -4.30 -18.19
N HIS A 82 2.33 -3.59 -19.29
CA HIS A 82 3.70 -3.23 -19.63
C HIS A 82 4.37 -2.38 -18.53
N LEU A 83 3.69 -1.33 -18.05
CA LEU A 83 4.19 -0.47 -16.98
C LEU A 83 4.39 -1.24 -15.67
N GLN A 84 3.46 -2.11 -15.30
CA GLN A 84 3.59 -2.99 -14.12
C GLN A 84 4.84 -3.86 -14.20
N ARG A 85 5.06 -4.51 -15.35
CA ARG A 85 6.24 -5.36 -15.57
C ARG A 85 7.54 -4.56 -15.50
N GLN A 86 7.57 -3.33 -15.99
CA GLN A 86 8.74 -2.45 -15.86
C GLN A 86 9.02 -2.08 -14.39
N VAL A 87 7.99 -1.75 -13.62
CA VAL A 87 8.12 -1.48 -12.19
C VAL A 87 8.63 -2.73 -11.45
N CYS A 88 8.03 -3.90 -11.71
CA CYS A 88 8.48 -5.17 -11.15
C CYS A 88 9.93 -5.50 -11.55
N THR A 89 10.33 -5.20 -12.80
CA THR A 89 11.73 -5.39 -13.24
C THR A 89 12.69 -4.56 -12.38
N GLN A 90 12.36 -3.31 -12.08
CA GLN A 90 13.20 -2.47 -11.23
C GLN A 90 13.31 -3.04 -9.81
N PHE A 91 12.20 -3.47 -9.20
CA PHE A 91 12.24 -4.12 -7.89
C PHE A 91 13.01 -5.44 -7.91
N GLY A 92 12.88 -6.25 -8.96
CA GLY A 92 13.58 -7.53 -9.11
C GLY A 92 15.10 -7.42 -9.09
N ARG A 93 15.66 -6.24 -9.40
CA ARG A 93 17.11 -5.95 -9.31
C ARG A 93 17.60 -5.79 -7.87
N LEU A 94 16.71 -5.53 -6.92
CA LEU A 94 17.04 -5.29 -5.51
C LEU A 94 17.15 -6.63 -4.76
N THR A 95 18.06 -7.50 -5.17
CA THR A 95 18.17 -8.88 -4.65
C THR A 95 18.44 -8.98 -3.15
N LYS A 96 18.86 -7.88 -2.50
CA LYS A 96 19.07 -7.79 -1.04
C LYS A 96 17.83 -7.33 -0.27
N LEU A 97 16.72 -7.06 -0.97
CA LEU A 97 15.48 -6.59 -0.38
C LEU A 97 14.88 -7.68 0.53
N ARG A 98 14.53 -7.27 1.74
CA ARG A 98 13.92 -8.07 2.80
C ARG A 98 12.50 -7.63 3.09
N GLU A 99 12.21 -6.35 2.90
CA GLU A 99 10.88 -5.79 3.13
C GLU A 99 10.48 -4.92 1.94
N LEU A 100 9.33 -5.24 1.36
CA LEU A 100 8.70 -4.50 0.27
C LEU A 100 7.32 -4.06 0.73
N ILE A 101 7.16 -2.79 1.07
CA ILE A 101 5.91 -2.25 1.62
C ILE A 101 5.41 -1.19 0.64
N LEU A 102 4.43 -1.57 -0.17
CA LEU A 102 3.88 -0.75 -1.24
C LEU A 102 2.76 0.17 -0.76
N ARG A 103 2.27 -0.05 0.45
CA ARG A 103 1.34 0.82 1.16
C ARG A 103 1.40 0.48 2.64
N ALA A 104 1.24 1.47 3.51
CA ALA A 104 1.06 1.23 4.93
C ALA A 104 -0.44 1.24 5.26
N PRO A 105 -0.87 0.47 6.27
CA PRO A 105 -2.26 0.51 6.72
C PRO A 105 -2.61 1.95 7.13
N TYR A 106 -3.76 2.42 6.69
CA TYR A 106 -4.31 3.66 7.20
C TYR A 106 -4.64 3.49 8.70
N PRO A 107 -4.28 4.43 9.58
CA PRO A 107 -4.70 4.35 10.97
C PRO A 107 -6.23 4.32 11.04
N ILE A 108 -6.79 3.20 11.48
CA ILE A 108 -8.21 3.07 11.72
C ILE A 108 -8.50 3.87 12.98
N TYR A 109 -8.83 5.16 12.83
CA TYR A 109 -9.45 5.90 13.91
C TYR A 109 -10.82 5.27 14.15
N ASP A 110 -11.12 4.89 15.40
CA ASP A 110 -12.40 4.35 15.85
C ASP A 110 -13.49 5.43 15.75
N THR A 111 -13.77 5.80 14.51
CA THR A 111 -14.94 6.57 14.15
C THR A 111 -16.03 5.52 14.01
N ARG A 112 -17.09 5.65 14.80
CA ARG A 112 -18.28 4.77 14.78
C ARG A 112 -19.00 4.72 13.42
N ASP A 113 -18.42 5.33 12.39
CA ASP A 113 -18.89 5.43 11.01
C ASP A 113 -18.03 4.59 10.04
N SER A 114 -17.53 3.43 10.49
CA SER A 114 -16.71 2.46 9.73
C SER A 114 -17.38 1.88 8.48
N ARG A 115 -18.59 2.35 8.14
CA ARG A 115 -19.31 2.01 6.90
C ARG A 115 -18.95 2.90 5.73
N ARG A 116 -18.19 3.99 5.94
CA ARG A 116 -17.63 4.72 4.81
C ARG A 116 -16.56 3.85 4.19
N TYR A 117 -16.91 3.31 3.03
CA TYR A 117 -16.03 2.76 2.02
C TYR A 117 -14.66 3.41 2.14
N ASN A 118 -13.62 2.60 2.31
CA ASN A 118 -12.27 3.07 2.60
C ASN A 118 -11.85 4.00 1.45
N GLU A 119 -12.04 5.32 1.59
CA GLU A 119 -11.67 6.35 0.60
C GLU A 119 -10.16 6.27 0.29
N HIS A 120 -9.43 5.57 1.16
CA HIS A 120 -8.02 5.28 1.08
C HIS A 120 -7.73 3.92 0.43
N HIS A 121 -8.69 3.23 -0.17
CA HIS A 121 -8.39 2.05 -0.99
C HIS A 121 -7.81 2.51 -2.34
N SER A 122 -6.61 2.03 -2.66
CA SER A 122 -5.91 2.43 -3.89
C SER A 122 -6.20 1.46 -5.02
N HIS A 123 -6.86 1.94 -6.07
CA HIS A 123 -7.05 1.20 -7.32
C HIS A 123 -5.90 1.40 -8.32
N ASP A 124 -5.22 2.55 -8.28
CA ASP A 124 -4.12 2.86 -9.20
C ASP A 124 -2.76 2.32 -8.71
N CYS A 125 -2.71 1.04 -8.37
CA CYS A 125 -1.56 0.36 -7.79
C CYS A 125 -1.14 -0.90 -8.56
N LEU A 126 0.04 -1.44 -8.21
CA LEU A 126 0.54 -2.70 -8.77
C LEU A 126 -0.42 -3.85 -8.45
N ALA A 127 -0.79 -4.63 -9.47
CA ALA A 127 -1.68 -5.78 -9.31
C ALA A 127 -1.02 -6.92 -8.52
N MET A 128 0.31 -7.05 -8.58
CA MET A 128 1.03 -8.17 -7.96
C MET A 128 0.58 -9.56 -8.50
N SER A 129 0.14 -9.64 -9.75
CA SER A 129 -0.15 -10.90 -10.46
C SER A 129 1.02 -11.38 -11.32
N LEU A 130 1.00 -12.65 -11.72
CA LEU A 130 1.98 -13.22 -12.66
C LEU A 130 1.95 -12.47 -14.01
N GLU A 131 0.78 -12.11 -14.50
CA GLU A 131 0.62 -11.30 -15.71
C GLU A 131 1.28 -9.91 -15.56
N GLY A 132 1.02 -9.25 -14.44
CA GLY A 132 1.60 -7.95 -14.08
C GLY A 132 3.11 -7.98 -13.79
N GLY A 133 3.76 -9.16 -13.75
CA GLY A 133 5.21 -9.29 -13.59
C GLY A 133 5.68 -9.76 -12.22
N LEU A 134 4.82 -10.39 -11.40
CA LEU A 134 5.23 -11.02 -10.15
C LEU A 134 6.40 -12.00 -10.37
N ASP A 135 6.39 -12.72 -11.49
CA ASP A 135 7.44 -13.65 -11.90
C ASP A 135 8.83 -13.00 -12.00
N LEU A 136 8.89 -11.71 -12.33
CA LEU A 136 10.14 -10.93 -12.43
C LEU A 136 10.78 -10.68 -11.06
N LEU A 137 10.03 -10.88 -9.97
CA LEU A 137 10.50 -10.72 -8.60
C LEU A 137 11.06 -12.01 -7.97
N HIS A 138 11.23 -13.08 -8.75
CA HIS A 138 11.79 -14.36 -8.27
C HIS A 138 13.21 -14.25 -7.69
N GLY A 139 13.95 -13.19 -8.02
CA GLY A 139 15.27 -12.89 -7.47
C GLY A 139 15.26 -12.47 -6.00
N LEU A 140 14.11 -12.03 -5.49
CA LEU A 140 13.92 -11.55 -4.11
C LEU A 140 13.78 -12.70 -3.10
N ARG A 141 14.69 -13.66 -3.12
CA ARG A 141 14.64 -14.86 -2.24
C ARG A 141 14.81 -14.53 -0.76
N GLY A 142 15.39 -13.37 -0.46
CA GLY A 142 15.58 -12.87 0.91
C GLY A 142 14.38 -12.10 1.47
N LEU A 143 13.29 -11.99 0.72
CA LEU A 143 12.10 -11.26 1.12
C LEU A 143 11.42 -11.94 2.32
N ARG A 144 11.08 -11.13 3.32
CA ARG A 144 10.49 -11.54 4.61
C ARG A 144 9.14 -10.89 4.86
N LYS A 145 8.92 -9.69 4.34
CA LYS A 145 7.70 -8.93 4.53
C LYS A 145 7.27 -8.28 3.22
N VAL A 146 6.00 -8.46 2.88
CA VAL A 146 5.35 -7.77 1.76
C VAL A 146 4.10 -7.08 2.29
N GLY A 147 4.10 -5.75 2.32
CA GLY A 147 2.96 -4.94 2.75
C GLY A 147 2.16 -4.47 1.55
N LEU A 148 0.94 -4.99 1.40
CA LEU A 148 -0.02 -4.70 0.32
C LEU A 148 -1.35 -4.19 0.89
N GLU A 149 -1.34 -3.66 2.11
CA GLU A 149 -2.54 -3.18 2.80
C GLU A 149 -3.23 -2.08 2.00
N ASP A 150 -4.56 -2.06 1.98
CA ASP A 150 -5.39 -1.05 1.30
C ASP A 150 -5.12 -0.88 -0.21
N MET A 151 -4.64 -1.95 -0.86
CA MET A 151 -4.39 -2.01 -2.31
C MET A 151 -5.29 -3.05 -2.98
N ASP A 152 -5.69 -2.79 -4.22
CA ASP A 152 -6.38 -3.73 -5.08
C ASP A 152 -5.37 -4.71 -5.71
N VAL A 153 -5.08 -5.82 -5.03
CA VAL A 153 -4.04 -6.79 -5.45
C VAL A 153 -4.61 -8.15 -5.86
N GLU A 154 -4.01 -8.76 -6.87
CA GLU A 154 -4.40 -10.02 -7.52
C GLU A 154 -3.56 -11.23 -7.09
N ILE A 155 -2.61 -11.05 -6.16
CA ILE A 155 -1.74 -12.13 -5.64
C ILE A 155 -2.49 -13.22 -4.85
N GLY A 156 -3.83 -13.20 -4.85
CA GLY A 156 -4.70 -14.08 -4.08
C GLY A 156 -5.13 -15.36 -4.79
N ASN A 157 -4.97 -15.49 -6.10
CA ASN A 157 -5.38 -16.70 -6.82
C ASN A 157 -4.39 -17.87 -6.59
N PRO A 158 -4.78 -19.14 -6.86
CA PRO A 158 -3.94 -20.30 -6.55
C PRO A 158 -2.55 -20.30 -7.22
N ALA A 159 -2.43 -19.83 -8.47
CA ALA A 159 -1.16 -19.84 -9.20
C ALA A 159 -0.14 -18.90 -8.55
N GLU A 160 -0.56 -17.69 -8.20
CA GLU A 160 0.22 -16.68 -7.51
C GLU A 160 0.62 -17.14 -6.11
N GLN A 161 -0.29 -17.78 -5.38
CA GLN A 161 0.01 -18.36 -4.06
C GLN A 161 1.06 -19.46 -4.13
N GLU A 162 0.95 -20.38 -5.10
CA GLU A 162 1.94 -21.42 -5.34
C GLU A 162 3.29 -20.82 -5.72
N TRP A 163 3.28 -19.80 -6.57
CA TRP A 163 4.48 -19.08 -6.97
C TRP A 163 5.16 -18.41 -5.76
N VAL A 164 4.41 -17.69 -4.93
CA VAL A 164 4.93 -17.04 -3.71
C VAL A 164 5.53 -18.09 -2.79
N LYS A 165 4.82 -19.20 -2.54
CA LYS A 165 5.30 -20.28 -1.69
C LYS A 165 6.62 -20.87 -2.21
N ALA A 166 6.75 -21.01 -3.53
CA ALA A 166 7.94 -21.57 -4.16
C ALA A 166 9.13 -20.59 -4.22
N LYS A 167 8.89 -19.30 -4.46
CA LYS A 167 9.94 -18.30 -4.71
C LYS A 167 10.28 -17.45 -3.49
N TRP A 168 9.31 -17.21 -2.60
CA TRP A 168 9.43 -16.42 -1.38
C TRP A 168 9.01 -17.23 -0.14
N PRO A 169 9.66 -18.37 0.14
CA PRO A 169 9.22 -19.30 1.20
C PRO A 169 9.26 -18.72 2.61
N HIS A 170 9.91 -17.56 2.81
CA HIS A 170 10.05 -16.89 4.10
C HIS A 170 9.29 -15.57 4.18
N ALA A 171 8.55 -15.19 3.13
CA ALA A 171 7.82 -13.94 3.10
C ALA A 171 6.45 -14.07 3.77
N THR A 172 6.13 -13.10 4.60
CA THR A 172 4.78 -12.85 5.11
C THR A 172 4.14 -11.76 4.28
N ILE A 173 2.96 -12.03 3.71
CA ILE A 173 2.19 -11.07 2.91
C ILE A 173 1.06 -10.50 3.77
N GLN A 174 1.03 -9.18 3.93
CA GLN A 174 -0.01 -8.45 4.64
C GLN A 174 -1.03 -7.90 3.65
N TYR A 175 -2.31 -8.18 3.88
CA TYR A 175 -3.44 -7.77 3.05
C TYR A 175 -4.36 -6.81 3.81
N PRO A 176 -5.15 -5.96 3.11
CA PRO A 176 -6.20 -5.17 3.75
C PRO A 176 -7.15 -6.05 4.57
N GLY A 177 -7.46 -5.61 5.79
CA GLY A 177 -8.49 -6.22 6.65
C GLY A 177 -8.07 -7.43 7.49
N ASN A 178 -6.79 -7.81 7.52
CA ASN A 178 -6.33 -8.94 8.36
C ASN A 178 -5.07 -8.61 9.18
N ALA A 179 -5.26 -8.25 10.45
CA ALA A 179 -4.18 -7.99 11.40
C ALA A 179 -3.29 -9.23 11.72
N LYS A 180 -3.57 -10.41 11.14
CA LYS A 180 -2.88 -11.70 11.44
C LYS A 180 -2.44 -12.54 10.21
N ALA A 181 -2.34 -12.00 9.00
CA ALA A 181 -2.00 -12.80 7.81
C ALA A 181 -0.53 -13.31 7.78
N GLY A 182 -0.28 -14.48 8.38
CA GLY A 182 0.43 -15.64 7.79
C GLY A 182 -0.60 -16.75 7.53
N PRO A 183 -0.28 -17.86 6.83
CA PRO A 183 -1.24 -18.60 5.97
C PRO A 183 -2.41 -19.18 6.78
N ARG A 184 -3.68 -19.09 6.38
CA ARG A 184 -4.36 -19.09 5.06
C ARG A 184 -5.53 -18.09 5.05
N ILE A 185 -5.88 -17.53 3.88
CA ILE A 185 -7.27 -17.18 3.55
C ILE A 185 -7.57 -17.58 2.09
N PRO A 186 -8.53 -18.49 1.83
CA PRO A 186 -9.11 -18.63 0.50
C PRO A 186 -9.97 -17.39 0.25
N MET A 187 -9.58 -16.57 -0.73
CA MET A 187 -10.30 -15.33 -1.09
C MET A 187 -11.60 -15.60 -1.91
N TYR A 188 -11.91 -16.86 -2.24
CA TYR A 188 -13.08 -17.24 -3.05
C TYR A 188 -13.58 -18.68 -2.79
N GLU A 189 -13.76 -19.10 -1.53
CA GLU A 189 -14.60 -20.29 -1.30
C GLU A 189 -16.07 -19.83 -1.22
N ASN A 190 -16.76 -20.07 -2.34
CA ASN A 190 -18.21 -20.19 -2.51
C ASN A 190 -19.06 -18.92 -2.30
N TYR A 191 -19.23 -18.17 -3.40
CA TYR A 191 -20.59 -17.73 -3.77
C TYR A 191 -21.38 -18.93 -4.31
N ASP A 192 -21.55 -19.97 -3.50
CA ASP A 192 -22.74 -20.79 -3.63
C ASP A 192 -23.83 -20.01 -2.91
N SER A 193 -24.61 -19.33 -3.75
CA SER A 193 -26.01 -19.10 -3.47
C SER A 193 -26.59 -20.37 -2.85
N ASP A 194 -27.01 -20.25 -1.60
CA ASP A 194 -28.20 -20.88 -1.02
C ASP A 194 -27.93 -21.43 0.39
N ASN A 195 -28.64 -20.82 1.36
CA ASN A 195 -29.33 -21.56 2.42
C ASN A 195 -28.45 -22.21 3.51
N ASP A 196 -28.29 -21.55 4.68
CA ASP A 196 -28.94 -22.07 5.89
C ASP A 196 -28.80 -21.15 7.12
N SER A 197 -29.88 -21.13 7.88
CA SER A 197 -30.06 -20.42 9.13
C SER A 197 -29.40 -21.11 10.33
N ASN A 198 -28.90 -20.30 11.26
CA ASN A 198 -28.85 -20.59 12.70
C ASN A 198 -27.76 -21.56 13.21
N ALA A 199 -26.61 -21.03 13.64
CA ALA A 199 -25.81 -21.66 14.70
C ALA A 199 -24.93 -20.64 15.45
N SER A 200 -25.16 -20.60 16.76
CA SER A 200 -24.50 -19.77 17.77
C SER A 200 -22.98 -19.98 17.80
N ARG A 201 -22.20 -18.89 17.83
CA ARG A 201 -20.73 -18.93 17.82
C ARG A 201 -20.16 -18.38 19.13
N THR A 202 -19.61 -19.29 19.93
CA THR A 202 -18.82 -19.03 21.13
C THR A 202 -17.58 -18.22 20.78
N VAL A 203 -17.43 -17.04 21.40
CA VAL A 203 -16.23 -16.21 21.28
C VAL A 203 -15.21 -16.69 22.31
N VAL A 204 -14.14 -17.31 21.84
CA VAL A 204 -12.92 -17.55 22.64
C VAL A 204 -11.95 -16.44 22.32
N THR A 205 -11.75 -15.53 23.28
CA THR A 205 -10.62 -14.60 23.34
C THR A 205 -9.38 -15.35 23.80
N TYR A 206 -8.23 -15.14 23.15
CA TYR A 206 -6.88 -15.07 23.76
C TYR A 206 -5.80 -14.88 22.67
N GLY A 207 -4.72 -14.18 23.03
CA GLY A 207 -3.41 -14.31 22.37
C GLY A 207 -2.75 -13.03 21.88
N ASN A 208 -2.49 -12.10 22.80
CA ASN A 208 -1.50 -11.03 22.68
C ASN A 208 -0.09 -11.65 22.75
N ARG A 209 0.77 -11.42 21.76
CA ARG A 209 2.24 -11.57 21.88
C ARG A 209 2.90 -10.73 20.79
N TYR A 210 3.65 -9.72 21.25
CA TYR A 210 4.31 -8.64 20.52
C TYR A 210 3.44 -7.41 20.18
N SER A 211 2.77 -6.86 21.22
CA SER A 211 2.79 -5.41 21.42
C SER A 211 4.17 -5.00 21.95
N GLY A 212 5.15 -4.88 21.04
CA GLY A 212 6.26 -3.98 21.30
C GLY A 212 5.71 -2.58 21.13
N PHE A 213 5.16 -2.01 22.20
CA PHE A 213 4.90 -0.59 22.30
C PHE A 213 6.22 0.12 21.96
N VAL A 214 6.32 0.64 20.74
CA VAL A 214 6.99 1.93 20.61
C VAL A 214 5.93 2.89 21.14
N GLU A 215 6.02 3.24 22.43
CA GLU A 215 5.50 4.52 22.88
C GLU A 215 6.21 5.55 22.02
N TYR A 216 5.53 5.97 20.96
CA TYR A 216 5.90 7.22 20.33
C TYR A 216 5.47 8.28 21.33
N ASP A 217 6.44 8.75 22.10
CA ASP A 217 6.34 9.99 22.86
C ASP A 217 6.30 11.13 21.82
N TYR A 218 5.16 11.28 21.16
CA TYR A 218 4.86 12.46 20.37
C TYR A 218 4.55 13.56 21.36
N ASP A 219 5.61 14.22 21.84
CA ASP A 219 5.53 15.52 22.48
C ASP A 219 5.12 16.53 21.40
N TRP A 220 3.81 16.55 21.10
CA TRP A 220 3.18 17.61 20.32
C TRP A 220 3.27 18.88 21.16
N GLN A 221 4.39 19.59 21.09
CA GLN A 221 4.38 21.02 21.35
C GLN A 221 3.59 21.68 20.22
N GLU A 222 2.26 21.68 20.38
CA GLU A 222 1.45 22.76 19.85
C GLU A 222 2.07 24.06 20.38
N TYR A 223 2.56 24.91 19.49
CA TYR A 223 2.82 26.30 19.82
C TYR A 223 1.45 26.97 20.06
N LEU A 224 0.90 26.76 21.25
CA LEU A 224 -0.12 27.63 21.83
C LEU A 224 0.62 28.85 22.37
N TYR A 225 0.55 29.96 21.65
CA TYR A 225 0.90 31.25 22.23
C TYR A 225 -0.26 31.65 23.15
N ILE A 226 0.02 31.72 24.45
CA ILE A 226 -0.88 32.32 25.44
C ILE A 226 -0.52 33.81 25.44
N ASP A 227 -1.46 34.68 25.11
CA ASP A 227 -1.29 36.13 25.31
C ASP A 227 -1.31 36.45 26.82
N GLU A 228 -0.80 37.63 27.21
CA GLU A 228 -0.68 38.02 28.63
C GLU A 228 -2.02 38.05 29.39
N ASP A 229 -3.14 37.92 28.66
CA ASP A 229 -4.50 37.99 29.19
C ASP A 229 -5.16 36.60 29.35
N GLY A 230 -4.47 35.52 28.95
CA GLY A 230 -4.92 34.14 29.19
C GLY A 230 -6.11 33.71 28.32
N PHE A 231 -6.31 34.32 27.14
CA PHE A 231 -7.42 33.99 26.26
C PHE A 231 -6.97 33.06 25.13
N MET A 232 -7.66 31.92 24.99
CA MET A 232 -7.36 30.93 23.94
C MET A 232 -8.02 31.37 22.62
N GLY A 233 -7.37 32.26 21.88
CA GLY A 233 -7.83 32.74 20.57
C GLY A 233 -7.44 31.82 19.42
N SER A 234 -8.38 31.44 18.57
CA SER A 234 -8.08 30.82 17.28
C SER A 234 -7.49 31.87 16.34
N TYR A 235 -6.26 31.67 15.89
CA TYR A 235 -5.63 32.54 14.89
C TYR A 235 -6.30 32.34 13.53
N GLU A 236 -7.20 33.23 13.15
CA GLU A 236 -7.59 33.42 11.74
C GLU A 236 -6.60 34.40 11.11
N PRO A 237 -5.78 33.98 10.13
CA PRO A 237 -4.92 34.90 9.41
C PRO A 237 -5.78 35.90 8.64
N ASP A 238 -5.62 37.18 8.96
CA ASP A 238 -6.23 38.30 8.25
C ASP A 238 -5.60 38.40 6.85
N TYR A 239 -6.31 37.89 5.84
CA TYR A 239 -5.96 38.10 4.45
C TYR A 239 -6.46 39.49 4.06
N GLY A 240 -5.62 40.49 4.29
CA GLY A 240 -5.91 41.86 3.86
C GLY A 240 -6.31 41.88 2.38
N ASP A 241 -7.54 42.31 2.12
CA ASP A 241 -8.02 42.69 0.80
C ASP A 241 -7.39 44.04 0.44
N ASP A 242 -6.20 44.02 -0.14
CA ASP A 242 -5.62 45.20 -0.79
C ASP A 242 -6.17 45.32 -2.22
N PHE A 243 -7.02 46.33 -2.41
CA PHE A 243 -7.45 46.91 -3.69
C PHE A 243 -6.48 47.99 -4.17
#